data_AF-A0A376VYS4-F1
#
_entry.id   AF-A0A376VYS4-F1
#
_cell.length_a   1.000
_cell.length_b   1.000
_cell.length_c   1.000
_cell.angle_alpha   90.00
_cell.angle_beta   90.00
_cell.angle_gamma   90.00
#
_symmetry.space_group_name_H-M   'P 1'
#
loop_
_entity.id
_entity.type
_entity.pdbx_description
1 polymer ?
#
loop_
_entity_poly.entity_id
_entity_poly.type
_entity_poly.pdbx_seq_one_letter_code
_entity_poly.pdbx_strand_id
1 'polypeptide(L)'
;MFGPQAVQDKVGADPTGLPFNSVIALELHGGKPLSPLVNAGAIATTSLINAENTEQRWQRILHIQQQLAGEQVALSDEVNQSEQTTNFHNRAIAWLLYSAGYLYCDAMEACDVYTRQCSTLINTIELATLGATLAAGGVNPLTHKRVLQANNVPYILAEMMMEGLYGRSGDWAYRVGLPGKSGVGGGILAVVPGVMGIAAFSPPAGRRRQQCSRSKNGGIGR
;
A
#
# COMPACT_ATOMS: atom_id res chain seq x y z
N MET A 1 10.49 16.82 0.70
CA MET A 1 9.97 15.47 1.01
C MET A 1 9.34 15.58 2.38
N PHE A 2 8.09 15.14 2.55
CA PHE A 2 7.46 15.16 3.88
C PHE A 2 8.18 14.17 4.80
N GLY A 3 8.41 14.56 6.06
CA GLY A 3 8.99 13.69 7.08
C GLY A 3 7.94 12.77 7.73
N PRO A 4 8.36 11.82 8.58
CA PRO A 4 7.46 10.86 9.22
C PRO A 4 6.33 11.51 10.03
N GLN A 5 6.62 12.61 10.75
CA GLN A 5 5.59 13.35 11.50
C GLN A 5 4.45 13.83 10.61
N ALA A 6 4.77 14.41 9.45
CA ALA A 6 3.77 14.91 8.53
C ALA A 6 2.89 13.78 7.97
N VAL A 7 3.44 12.59 7.73
CA VAL A 7 2.66 11.42 7.30
C VAL A 7 1.75 10.94 8.42
N GLN A 8 2.24 10.87 9.67
CA GLN A 8 1.43 10.47 10.82
C GLN A 8 0.27 11.46 11.09
N ASP A 9 0.52 12.76 10.96
CA ASP A 9 -0.51 13.78 11.17
C ASP A 9 -1.57 13.71 10.08
N LYS A 10 -1.14 13.61 8.82
CA LYS A 10 -2.00 13.72 7.62
C LYS A 10 -2.64 12.40 7.18
N VAL A 11 -2.09 11.25 7.56
CA VAL A 11 -2.62 9.94 7.17
C VAL A 11 -2.90 9.14 8.44
N GLY A 12 -1.88 8.95 9.26
CA GLY A 12 -1.94 8.15 10.49
C GLY A 12 -0.88 7.05 10.49
N ALA A 13 -0.83 6.31 11.59
CA ALA A 13 0.02 5.14 11.78
C ALA A 13 -0.64 4.02 12.59
N ASP A 14 -1.98 4.01 12.61
CA ASP A 14 -2.78 3.13 13.46
C ASP A 14 -3.56 2.13 12.59
N PRO A 15 -3.67 0.87 13.02
CA PRO A 15 -4.49 -0.09 12.32
C PRO A 15 -5.98 0.27 12.45
N THR A 16 -6.76 -0.01 11.41
CA THR A 16 -8.21 0.32 11.41
C THR A 16 -9.06 -0.72 12.12
N GLY A 17 -8.58 -1.97 12.23
CA GLY A 17 -9.37 -3.11 12.69
C GLY A 17 -10.54 -3.49 11.77
N LEU A 18 -10.64 -2.88 10.58
CA LEU A 18 -11.74 -3.02 9.64
C LEU A 18 -11.22 -3.46 8.25
N PRO A 19 -12.11 -3.87 7.32
CA PRO A 19 -11.69 -4.22 5.96
C PRO A 19 -10.97 -3.06 5.27
N PHE A 20 -10.03 -3.39 4.37
CA PHE A 20 -9.14 -2.44 3.70
C PHE A 20 -9.82 -1.32 2.88
N ASN A 21 -11.09 -1.50 2.53
CA ASN A 21 -11.92 -0.57 1.78
C ASN A 21 -13.07 0.02 2.63
N SER A 22 -12.99 -0.07 3.95
CA SER A 22 -14.04 0.36 4.87
C SER A 22 -14.20 1.88 4.94
N VAL A 23 -15.34 2.39 4.50
CA VAL A 23 -15.73 3.79 4.71
C VAL A 23 -16.21 4.04 6.15
N ILE A 24 -16.60 2.98 6.88
CA ILE A 24 -16.99 3.07 8.30
C ILE A 24 -15.79 3.55 9.13
N ALA A 25 -14.58 3.10 8.79
CA ALA A 25 -13.36 3.56 9.47
C ALA A 25 -13.20 5.09 9.34
N LEU A 26 -13.46 5.64 8.15
CA LEU A 26 -13.40 7.09 7.95
C LEU A 26 -14.44 7.80 8.82
N GLU A 27 -15.68 7.36 8.80
CA GLU A 27 -16.76 8.01 9.55
C GLU A 27 -16.52 7.98 11.08
N LEU A 28 -16.05 6.86 11.62
CA LEU A 28 -15.74 6.70 13.04
C LEU A 28 -14.57 7.58 13.51
N HIS A 29 -13.67 7.98 12.60
CA HIS A 29 -12.44 8.71 12.90
C HIS A 29 -12.44 10.13 12.30
N GLY A 30 -13.61 10.72 12.09
CA GLY A 30 -13.74 12.11 11.62
C GLY A 30 -13.10 12.34 10.24
N GLY A 31 -13.10 11.31 9.40
CA GLY A 31 -12.53 11.31 8.05
C GLY A 31 -11.03 11.02 7.96
N LYS A 32 -10.32 10.86 9.09
CA LYS A 32 -8.90 10.50 9.06
C LYS A 32 -8.72 9.03 8.63
N PRO A 33 -7.83 8.70 7.67
CA PRO A 33 -7.71 7.35 7.13
C PRO A 33 -6.94 6.34 8.00
N LEU A 34 -6.26 6.81 9.04
CA LEU A 34 -5.49 6.05 10.05
C LEU A 34 -4.25 5.30 9.59
N SER A 35 -4.23 4.65 8.42
CA SER A 35 -3.05 3.94 7.92
C SER A 35 -2.85 4.13 6.41
N PRO A 36 -1.62 4.37 5.93
CA PRO A 36 -1.31 4.42 4.51
C PRO A 36 -1.52 3.09 3.77
N LEU A 37 -1.75 1.97 4.48
CA LEU A 37 -1.86 0.64 3.88
C LEU A 37 -3.29 0.17 3.62
N VAL A 38 -4.31 0.92 4.02
CA VAL A 38 -5.71 0.74 3.56
C VAL A 38 -6.01 1.68 2.38
N ASN A 39 -7.06 1.41 1.59
CA ASN A 39 -7.34 2.17 0.37
C ASN A 39 -7.44 3.68 0.63
N ALA A 40 -8.13 4.07 1.70
CA ALA A 40 -8.30 5.49 2.03
C ALA A 40 -6.97 6.18 2.32
N GLY A 41 -6.12 5.58 3.16
CA GLY A 41 -4.83 6.17 3.45
C GLY A 41 -3.84 6.07 2.29
N ALA A 42 -3.93 5.04 1.45
CA ALA A 42 -3.13 4.94 0.25
C ALA A 42 -3.49 6.03 -0.79
N ILE A 43 -4.78 6.33 -0.98
CA ILE A 43 -5.25 7.44 -1.82
C ILE A 43 -4.81 8.79 -1.23
N ALA A 44 -4.95 9.00 0.09
CA ALA A 44 -4.45 10.19 0.77
C ALA A 44 -2.92 10.34 0.61
N THR A 45 -2.16 9.26 0.79
CA THR A 45 -0.70 9.23 0.63
C THR A 45 -0.28 9.53 -0.81
N THR A 46 -1.04 9.05 -1.80
CA THR A 46 -0.84 9.40 -3.21
C THR A 46 -0.96 10.90 -3.43
N SER A 47 -1.99 11.52 -2.83
CA SER A 47 -2.19 12.97 -2.92
C SER A 47 -1.12 13.79 -2.18
N LEU A 48 -0.41 13.21 -1.21
CA LEU A 48 0.73 13.84 -0.51
C LEU A 48 2.02 13.90 -1.33
N ILE A 49 2.14 13.17 -2.43
CA ILE A 49 3.37 13.20 -3.23
C ILE A 49 3.56 14.60 -3.82
N ASN A 50 4.69 15.26 -3.56
CA ASN A 50 4.99 16.56 -4.16
C ASN A 50 4.94 16.47 -5.70
N ALA A 51 3.98 17.14 -6.33
CA ALA A 51 3.85 17.16 -7.76
C ALA A 51 3.09 18.44 -8.18
N GLU A 52 3.45 18.97 -9.34
CA GLU A 52 2.81 20.13 -9.99
C GLU A 52 1.58 19.71 -10.79
N ASN A 53 1.50 18.43 -11.18
CA ASN A 53 0.39 17.87 -11.96
C ASN A 53 0.31 16.34 -11.81
N THR A 54 -0.80 15.77 -12.29
CA THR A 54 -1.11 14.33 -12.29
C THR A 54 0.02 13.47 -12.85
N GLU A 55 0.59 13.87 -13.99
CA GLU A 55 1.58 13.04 -14.69
C GLU A 55 2.91 13.04 -13.94
N GLN A 56 3.35 14.18 -13.42
CA GLN A 56 4.54 14.23 -12.57
C GLN A 56 4.36 13.38 -11.31
N ARG A 57 3.17 13.40 -10.69
CA ARG A 57 2.85 12.55 -9.53
C ARG A 57 2.99 11.06 -9.87
N TRP A 58 2.40 10.65 -11.00
CA TRP A 58 2.49 9.30 -11.50
C TRP A 58 3.94 8.88 -11.78
N GLN A 59 4.69 9.69 -12.54
CA GLN A 59 6.08 9.39 -12.89
C GLN A 59 6.97 9.26 -11.66
N ARG A 60 6.76 10.07 -10.61
CA ARG A 60 7.51 9.94 -9.35
C ARG A 60 7.21 8.62 -8.62
N ILE A 61 5.96 8.16 -8.66
CA ILE A 61 5.56 6.88 -8.05
C ILE A 61 6.12 5.70 -8.85
N LEU A 62 5.98 5.71 -10.18
CA LEU A 62 6.56 4.67 -11.03
C LEU A 62 8.09 4.60 -10.86
N HIS A 63 8.76 5.75 -10.83
CA HIS A 63 10.19 5.82 -10.64
C HIS A 63 10.65 5.21 -9.30
N ILE A 64 9.95 5.50 -8.19
CA ILE A 64 10.34 4.92 -6.90
C ILE A 64 10.05 3.42 -6.85
N GLN A 65 8.98 2.93 -7.49
CA GLN A 65 8.73 1.49 -7.63
C GLN A 65 9.89 0.82 -8.38
N GLN A 66 10.34 1.40 -9.49
CA GLN A 66 11.46 0.88 -10.28
C GLN A 66 12.78 0.88 -9.49
N GLN A 67 13.06 1.95 -8.73
CA GLN A 67 14.27 2.03 -7.91
C GLN A 67 14.27 0.99 -6.77
N LEU A 68 13.11 0.73 -6.16
CA LEU A 68 12.99 -0.22 -5.06
C LEU A 68 13.03 -1.68 -5.53
N ALA A 69 12.36 -1.99 -6.65
CA ALA A 69 12.08 -3.36 -7.07
C ALA A 69 12.89 -3.81 -8.30
N GLY A 70 13.01 -2.96 -9.32
CA GLY A 70 13.66 -3.29 -10.59
C GLY A 70 13.17 -2.42 -11.75
N GLU A 71 14.03 -2.18 -12.74
CA GLU A 71 13.74 -1.26 -13.86
C GLU A 71 12.61 -1.71 -14.79
N GLN A 72 12.27 -3.01 -14.79
CA GLN A 72 11.22 -3.57 -15.63
C GLN A 72 9.81 -3.38 -15.07
N VAL A 73 9.69 -2.85 -13.84
CA VAL A 73 8.38 -2.49 -13.29
C VAL A 73 7.76 -1.41 -14.16
N ALA A 74 6.61 -1.72 -14.75
CA ALA A 74 5.91 -0.88 -15.71
C ALA A 74 4.40 -1.02 -15.56
N LEU A 75 3.67 -0.01 -16.02
CA LEU A 75 2.21 -0.03 -16.07
C LEU A 75 1.71 -1.10 -17.05
N SER A 76 0.70 -1.86 -16.65
CA SER A 76 -0.12 -2.64 -17.58
C SER A 76 -1.31 -1.80 -18.02
N ASP A 77 -1.36 -1.44 -19.31
CA ASP A 77 -2.49 -0.69 -19.88
C ASP A 77 -3.81 -1.47 -19.74
N GLU A 78 -3.76 -2.79 -19.90
CA GLU A 78 -4.93 -3.67 -19.74
C GLU A 78 -5.48 -3.63 -18.32
N VAL A 79 -4.63 -3.84 -17.31
CA VAL A 79 -5.05 -3.80 -15.90
C VAL A 79 -5.51 -2.38 -15.54
N ASN A 80 -4.76 -1.36 -15.95
CA ASN A 80 -5.12 0.04 -15.66
C ASN A 80 -6.48 0.39 -16.26
N GLN A 81 -6.73 0.08 -17.53
CA GLN A 81 -8.02 0.36 -18.17
C GLN A 81 -9.17 -0.37 -17.46
N SER A 82 -8.96 -1.63 -17.06
CA SER A 82 -9.96 -2.41 -16.34
C SER A 82 -10.29 -1.83 -14.95
N GLU A 83 -9.27 -1.47 -14.19
CA GLU A 83 -9.43 -0.90 -12.84
C GLU A 83 -10.02 0.51 -12.89
N GLN A 84 -9.58 1.37 -13.82
CA GLN A 84 -10.08 2.75 -13.97
C GLN A 84 -11.58 2.79 -14.29
N THR A 85 -12.08 1.82 -15.02
CA THR A 85 -13.51 1.74 -15.39
C THR A 85 -14.38 1.08 -14.33
N THR A 86 -13.79 0.54 -13.25
CA THR A 86 -14.51 -0.19 -12.19
C THR A 86 -14.23 0.33 -10.77
N ASN A 87 -13.31 1.27 -10.59
CA ASN A 87 -12.86 1.82 -9.30
C ASN A 87 -13.86 2.76 -8.59
N PHE A 88 -15.17 2.63 -8.81
CA PHE A 88 -16.21 3.54 -8.29
C PHE A 88 -16.15 3.71 -6.76
N HIS A 89 -15.86 2.64 -6.01
CA HIS A 89 -15.72 2.70 -4.56
C HIS A 89 -14.51 3.54 -4.13
N ASN A 90 -13.38 3.47 -4.86
CA ASN A 90 -12.22 4.32 -4.59
C ASN A 90 -12.50 5.79 -4.91
N ARG A 91 -13.31 6.08 -5.95
CA ARG A 91 -13.79 7.45 -6.23
C ARG A 91 -14.61 8.00 -5.06
N ALA A 92 -15.50 7.19 -4.49
CA ALA A 92 -16.28 7.57 -3.31
C ALA A 92 -15.37 7.84 -2.10
N ILE A 93 -14.39 6.97 -1.83
CA ILE A 93 -13.38 7.17 -0.78
C ILE A 93 -12.61 8.48 -0.99
N ALA A 94 -12.17 8.77 -2.22
CA ALA A 94 -11.45 9.99 -2.54
C ALA A 94 -12.28 11.24 -2.22
N TRP A 95 -13.58 11.25 -2.55
CA TRP A 95 -14.48 12.36 -2.20
C TRP A 95 -14.74 12.48 -0.69
N LEU A 96 -14.84 11.36 0.03
CA LEU A 96 -14.95 11.39 1.50
C LEU A 96 -13.71 12.02 2.14
N LEU A 97 -12.52 11.63 1.70
CA LEU A 97 -11.25 12.19 2.16
C LEU A 97 -11.15 13.69 1.84
N TYR A 98 -11.53 14.08 0.62
CA TYR A 98 -11.51 15.47 0.19
C TYR A 98 -12.46 16.32 1.05
N SER A 99 -13.69 15.85 1.25
CA SER A 99 -14.70 16.49 2.10
C SER A 99 -14.22 16.69 3.54
N ALA A 100 -13.49 15.70 4.09
CA ALA A 100 -12.97 15.75 5.44
C ALA A 100 -11.60 16.46 5.59
N GLY A 101 -11.02 16.98 4.49
CA GLY A 101 -9.71 17.66 4.52
C GLY A 101 -8.49 16.74 4.60
N TYR A 102 -8.65 15.44 4.34
CA TYR A 102 -7.58 14.43 4.34
C TYR A 102 -7.15 14.02 2.92
N LEU A 103 -7.39 14.89 1.94
CA LEU A 103 -6.89 14.77 0.57
C LEU A 103 -6.18 16.05 0.15
N TYR A 104 -5.01 15.91 -0.47
CA TYR A 104 -4.03 17.00 -0.61
C TYR A 104 -3.76 17.40 -2.07
N CYS A 105 -4.56 16.90 -2.99
CA CYS A 105 -4.68 17.34 -4.39
C CYS A 105 -6.12 17.10 -4.85
N ASP A 106 -6.39 17.25 -6.15
CA ASP A 106 -7.71 16.93 -6.71
C ASP A 106 -8.11 15.46 -6.43
N ALA A 107 -9.39 15.24 -6.16
CA ALA A 107 -9.90 13.93 -5.78
C ALA A 107 -9.76 12.88 -6.88
N MET A 108 -10.05 13.28 -8.13
CA MET A 108 -9.98 12.37 -9.25
C MET A 108 -8.54 12.22 -9.76
N GLU A 109 -7.68 13.23 -9.60
CA GLU A 109 -6.22 13.07 -9.76
C GLU A 109 -5.66 12.01 -8.80
N ALA A 110 -5.99 12.10 -7.50
CA ALA A 110 -5.50 11.15 -6.50
C ALA A 110 -6.00 9.73 -6.79
N CYS A 111 -7.29 9.59 -7.15
CA CYS A 111 -7.88 8.30 -7.49
C CYS A 111 -7.30 7.71 -8.78
N ASP A 112 -7.04 8.53 -9.81
CA ASP A 112 -6.39 8.11 -11.06
C ASP A 112 -4.98 7.56 -10.76
N VAL A 113 -4.13 8.37 -10.12
CA VAL A 113 -2.74 7.97 -9.87
C VAL A 113 -2.65 6.78 -8.90
N TYR A 114 -3.56 6.70 -7.92
CA TYR A 114 -3.68 5.53 -7.06
C TYR A 114 -4.01 4.27 -7.86
N THR A 115 -4.91 4.37 -8.84
CA THR A 115 -5.26 3.25 -9.69
C THR A 115 -4.07 2.82 -10.55
N ARG A 116 -3.36 3.77 -11.17
CA ARG A 116 -2.15 3.48 -11.99
C ARG A 116 -1.08 2.73 -11.19
N GLN A 117 -0.78 3.15 -9.96
CA GLN A 117 0.24 2.47 -9.13
C GLN A 117 -0.13 1.06 -8.71
N CYS A 118 -1.42 0.72 -8.69
CA CYS A 118 -1.90 -0.64 -8.44
C CYS A 118 -1.90 -1.51 -9.72
N SER A 119 -1.70 -0.91 -10.89
CA SER A 119 -1.74 -1.57 -12.20
C SER A 119 -0.36 -1.83 -12.79
N THR A 120 0.71 -1.68 -12.03
CA THR A 120 2.05 -2.06 -12.47
C THR A 120 2.30 -3.56 -12.36
N LEU A 121 3.04 -4.11 -13.31
CA LEU A 121 3.49 -5.49 -13.28
C LEU A 121 4.82 -5.59 -12.54
N ILE A 122 4.91 -6.59 -11.68
CA ILE A 122 6.10 -6.90 -10.89
C ILE A 122 6.18 -8.42 -10.72
N ASN A 123 7.35 -9.00 -10.94
CA ASN A 123 7.60 -10.43 -10.72
C ASN A 123 8.05 -10.70 -9.28
N THR A 124 8.10 -11.99 -8.89
CA THR A 124 8.45 -12.38 -7.51
C THR A 124 9.86 -11.96 -7.11
N ILE A 125 10.83 -11.95 -8.03
CA ILE A 125 12.21 -11.55 -7.76
C ILE A 125 12.29 -10.04 -7.50
N GLU A 126 11.59 -9.24 -8.31
CA GLU A 126 11.49 -7.79 -8.13
C GLU A 126 10.78 -7.44 -6.81
N LEU A 127 9.72 -8.18 -6.46
CA LEU A 127 9.04 -8.01 -5.17
C LEU A 127 9.95 -8.38 -3.99
N ALA A 128 10.74 -9.46 -4.10
CA ALA A 128 11.75 -9.80 -3.11
C ALA A 128 12.85 -8.74 -3.03
N THR A 129 13.22 -8.13 -4.16
CA THR A 129 14.20 -7.04 -4.25
C THR A 129 13.69 -5.78 -3.55
N LEU A 130 12.40 -5.45 -3.66
CA LEU A 130 11.77 -4.39 -2.87
C LEU A 130 11.92 -4.67 -1.38
N GLY A 131 11.57 -5.88 -0.94
CA GLY A 131 11.73 -6.28 0.45
C GLY A 131 13.19 -6.21 0.92
N ALA A 132 14.14 -6.61 0.07
CA ALA A 132 15.57 -6.57 0.37
C ALA A 132 16.11 -5.13 0.43
N THR A 133 15.57 -4.22 -0.40
CA THR A 133 15.88 -2.79 -0.33
C THR A 133 15.45 -2.19 1.01
N LEU A 134 14.27 -2.58 1.51
CA LEU A 134 13.83 -2.21 2.86
C LEU A 134 14.71 -2.85 3.93
N ALA A 135 15.00 -4.15 3.83
CA ALA A 135 15.88 -4.86 4.77
C ALA A 135 17.26 -4.21 4.89
N ALA A 136 17.81 -3.71 3.78
CA ALA A 136 19.11 -3.06 3.70
C ALA A 136 19.09 -1.55 4.07
N GLY A 137 18.05 -1.08 4.78
CA GLY A 137 17.97 0.31 5.22
C GLY A 137 17.88 1.31 4.05
N GLY A 138 17.18 0.92 2.99
CA GLY A 138 16.88 1.78 1.85
C GLY A 138 17.88 1.72 0.70
N VAL A 139 18.84 0.78 0.72
CA VAL A 139 19.78 0.56 -0.39
C VAL A 139 19.32 -0.63 -1.21
N ASN A 140 19.09 -0.45 -2.50
CA ASN A 140 18.75 -1.57 -3.37
C ASN A 140 20.00 -2.47 -3.53
N PRO A 141 19.95 -3.74 -3.13
CA PRO A 141 21.13 -4.60 -3.06
C PRO A 141 21.65 -5.06 -4.43
N LEU A 142 20.83 -4.97 -5.48
CA LEU A 142 21.22 -5.35 -6.84
C LEU A 142 21.85 -4.18 -7.59
N THR A 143 21.33 -2.96 -7.39
CA THR A 143 21.87 -1.76 -8.05
C THR A 143 22.90 -1.01 -7.21
N HIS A 144 23.02 -1.36 -5.93
CA HIS A 144 23.82 -0.69 -4.90
C HIS A 144 23.49 0.81 -4.71
N LYS A 145 22.33 1.26 -5.16
CA LYS A 145 21.88 2.65 -5.04
C LYS A 145 21.05 2.84 -3.77
N ARG A 146 21.32 3.92 -3.03
CA ARG A 146 20.44 4.38 -1.96
C ARG A 146 19.17 5.00 -2.55
N VAL A 147 18.04 4.37 -2.28
CA VAL A 147 16.71 4.81 -2.71
C VAL A 147 15.99 5.55 -1.59
N LEU A 148 16.10 5.03 -0.36
CA LEU A 148 15.50 5.62 0.83
C LEU A 148 16.57 6.04 1.84
N GLN A 149 16.28 7.10 2.60
CA GLN A 149 17.05 7.41 3.80
C GLN A 149 16.78 6.32 4.85
N ALA A 150 17.83 5.80 5.49
CA ALA A 150 17.73 4.66 6.39
C ALA A 150 16.79 4.92 7.59
N ASN A 151 16.73 6.15 8.07
CA ASN A 151 15.84 6.59 9.15
C ASN A 151 14.35 6.54 8.78
N ASN A 152 13.98 6.51 7.49
CA ASN A 152 12.58 6.42 7.07
C ASN A 152 12.08 4.96 7.01
N VAL A 153 12.99 3.99 6.92
CA VAL A 153 12.63 2.58 6.77
C VAL A 153 11.87 2.00 7.98
N PRO A 154 12.26 2.27 9.25
CA PRO A 154 11.52 1.76 10.40
C PRO A 154 10.04 2.14 10.40
N TYR A 155 9.67 3.33 9.92
CA TYR A 155 8.27 3.75 9.82
C TYR A 155 7.50 2.91 8.79
N ILE A 156 8.10 2.65 7.62
CA ILE A 156 7.49 1.79 6.59
C ILE A 156 7.26 0.37 7.15
N LEU A 157 8.27 -0.18 7.83
CA LEU A 157 8.18 -1.51 8.43
C LEU A 157 7.16 -1.57 9.57
N ALA A 158 7.01 -0.50 10.35
CA ALA A 158 5.98 -0.40 11.37
C ALA A 158 4.57 -0.46 10.75
N GLU A 159 4.31 0.34 9.71
CA GLU A 159 3.03 0.27 8.98
C GLU A 159 2.74 -1.13 8.43
N MET A 160 3.75 -1.74 7.79
CA MET A 160 3.66 -3.10 7.25
C MET A 160 3.33 -4.13 8.34
N MET A 161 3.86 -3.95 9.55
CA MET A 161 3.56 -4.81 10.70
C MET A 161 2.12 -4.62 11.19
N MET A 162 1.64 -3.37 11.25
CA MET A 162 0.33 -3.05 11.81
C MET A 162 -0.83 -3.39 10.87
N GLU A 163 -0.70 -3.10 9.58
CA GLU A 163 -1.84 -3.14 8.63
C GLU A 163 -1.48 -3.78 7.28
N GLY A 164 -0.28 -4.34 7.12
CA GLY A 164 0.19 -4.82 5.83
C GLY A 164 -0.59 -6.02 5.25
N LEU A 165 -1.17 -6.85 6.12
CA LEU A 165 -2.09 -7.94 5.77
C LEU A 165 -3.53 -7.64 6.20
N TYR A 166 -3.86 -6.35 6.34
CA TYR A 166 -5.18 -5.85 6.73
C TYR A 166 -5.64 -6.44 8.07
N GLY A 167 -6.91 -6.87 8.18
CA GLY A 167 -7.46 -7.53 9.36
C GLY A 167 -6.78 -8.85 9.78
N ARG A 168 -5.78 -9.35 9.02
CA ARG A 168 -4.95 -10.51 9.38
C ARG A 168 -3.54 -10.16 9.83
N SER A 169 -3.20 -8.87 9.94
CA SER A 169 -1.85 -8.44 10.34
C SER A 169 -1.50 -8.90 11.76
N GLY A 170 -2.46 -8.92 12.69
CA GLY A 170 -2.26 -9.48 14.03
C GLY A 170 -1.92 -10.97 14.03
N ASP A 171 -2.66 -11.79 13.26
CA ASP A 171 -2.38 -13.23 13.10
C ASP A 171 -1.00 -13.47 12.48
N TRP A 172 -0.63 -12.65 11.49
CA TRP A 172 0.65 -12.72 10.80
C TRP A 172 1.81 -12.35 11.72
N ALA A 173 1.68 -11.25 12.46
CA ALA A 173 2.65 -10.85 13.47
C ALA A 173 2.84 -11.96 14.52
N TYR A 174 1.75 -12.59 14.97
CA TYR A 174 1.81 -13.65 15.97
C TYR A 174 2.48 -14.94 15.46
N ARG A 175 2.21 -15.35 14.22
CA ARG A 175 2.69 -16.63 13.68
C ARG A 175 4.01 -16.55 12.92
N VAL A 176 4.26 -15.44 12.24
CA VAL A 176 5.41 -15.24 11.34
C VAL A 176 6.40 -14.24 11.91
N GLY A 177 5.93 -13.19 12.59
CA GLY A 177 6.80 -12.24 13.30
C GLY A 177 7.61 -11.31 12.40
N LEU A 178 7.22 -11.12 11.14
CA LEU A 178 7.91 -10.27 10.17
C LEU A 178 6.98 -9.19 9.61
N PRO A 179 7.44 -7.94 9.40
CA PRO A 179 6.70 -6.95 8.60
C PRO A 179 6.37 -7.51 7.22
N GLY A 180 5.13 -7.37 6.77
CA GLY A 180 4.71 -7.92 5.49
C GLY A 180 3.70 -7.08 4.75
N LYS A 181 3.42 -7.44 3.50
CA LYS A 181 2.35 -6.84 2.69
C LYS A 181 1.74 -7.88 1.76
N SER A 182 0.41 -7.90 1.65
CA SER A 182 -0.29 -8.68 0.62
C SER A 182 -0.91 -7.79 -0.46
N GLY A 183 -1.02 -8.33 -1.67
CA GLY A 183 -1.72 -7.72 -2.80
C GLY A 183 -2.80 -8.64 -3.38
N VAL A 184 -3.88 -8.06 -3.89
CA VAL A 184 -5.01 -8.81 -4.49
C VAL A 184 -4.62 -9.59 -5.74
N GLY A 185 -3.51 -9.21 -6.39
CA GLY A 185 -2.90 -9.97 -7.48
C GLY A 185 -2.32 -11.33 -7.05
N GLY A 186 -2.18 -11.60 -5.76
CA GLY A 186 -1.65 -12.86 -5.22
C GLY A 186 -0.21 -12.81 -4.72
N GLY A 187 0.41 -11.63 -4.73
CA GLY A 187 1.74 -11.39 -4.16
C GLY A 187 1.69 -11.25 -2.63
N ILE A 188 2.67 -11.84 -1.96
CA ILE A 188 2.98 -11.62 -0.54
C ILE A 188 4.45 -11.22 -0.44
N LEU A 189 4.71 -10.18 0.34
CA LEU A 189 6.05 -9.68 0.70
C LEU A 189 6.23 -9.81 2.22
N ALA A 190 7.44 -10.16 2.65
CA ALA A 190 7.90 -10.05 4.02
C ALA A 190 9.34 -9.52 4.07
N VAL A 191 9.69 -8.83 5.16
CA VAL A 191 11.02 -8.23 5.33
C VAL A 191 11.65 -8.77 6.61
N VAL A 192 12.90 -9.24 6.50
CA VAL A 192 13.76 -9.54 7.66
C VAL A 192 14.75 -8.39 7.78
N PRO A 193 14.55 -7.43 8.71
CA PRO A 193 15.39 -6.24 8.81
C PRO A 193 16.87 -6.58 8.97
N GLY A 194 17.73 -5.96 8.16
CA GLY A 194 19.17 -6.22 8.14
C GLY A 194 19.61 -7.49 7.41
N VAL A 195 18.68 -8.31 6.88
CA VAL A 195 19.03 -9.62 6.30
C VAL A 195 18.52 -9.78 4.87
N MET A 196 17.19 -9.83 4.64
CA MET A 196 16.63 -10.19 3.33
C MET A 196 15.18 -9.74 3.13
N GLY A 197 14.77 -9.66 1.87
CA GLY A 197 13.36 -9.62 1.47
C GLY A 197 12.89 -11.01 1.04
N ILE A 198 11.66 -11.37 1.41
CA ILE A 198 11.01 -12.63 1.04
C ILE A 198 9.76 -12.28 0.24
N ALA A 199 9.58 -12.92 -0.91
CA ALA A 199 8.36 -12.78 -1.69
C ALA A 199 7.86 -14.12 -2.19
N ALA A 200 6.55 -14.24 -2.30
CA ALA A 200 5.87 -15.36 -2.93
C ALA A 200 4.70 -14.85 -3.77
N PHE A 201 4.34 -15.60 -4.80
CA PHE A 201 3.20 -15.31 -5.65
C PHE A 201 2.38 -16.56 -5.90
N SER A 202 1.07 -16.43 -5.73
CA SER A 202 0.11 -17.44 -6.17
C SER A 202 -1.21 -16.75 -6.52
N PRO A 203 -1.75 -16.94 -7.74
CA PRO A 203 -3.04 -16.37 -8.10
C PRO A 203 -4.14 -16.78 -7.09
N PRO A 204 -5.09 -15.89 -6.75
CA PRO A 204 -6.16 -16.25 -5.85
C PRO A 204 -6.99 -17.43 -6.39
N ALA A 205 -7.13 -18.50 -5.60
CA ALA A 205 -7.98 -19.63 -5.97
C ALA A 205 -9.48 -19.26 -5.87
N GLY A 206 -10.16 -19.07 -7.00
CA GLY A 206 -11.64 -18.96 -7.09
C GLY A 206 -12.26 -17.78 -6.32
N ARG A 207 -13.44 -17.99 -5.69
CA ARG A 207 -14.21 -16.99 -4.87
C ARG A 207 -13.43 -16.40 -3.67
N ARG A 208 -12.12 -16.63 -3.58
CA ARG A 208 -11.20 -16.11 -2.57
C ARG A 208 -10.52 -14.79 -2.96
N ARG A 209 -10.88 -14.16 -4.10
CA ARG A 209 -10.47 -12.76 -4.38
C ARG A 209 -10.76 -11.81 -3.21
N GLN A 210 -11.76 -12.14 -2.36
CA GLN A 210 -12.15 -11.40 -1.15
C GLN A 210 -11.69 -12.05 0.17
N GLN A 211 -10.89 -13.13 0.18
CA GLN A 211 -10.62 -13.85 1.44
C GLN A 211 -9.44 -13.32 2.27
N CYS A 212 -8.64 -12.38 1.75
CA CYS A 212 -7.86 -11.51 2.63
C CYS A 212 -8.74 -10.46 3.33
N SER A 213 -10.03 -10.31 2.97
CA SER A 213 -10.94 -9.27 3.48
C SER A 213 -12.26 -9.75 4.10
N ARG A 214 -12.52 -11.07 4.18
CA ARG A 214 -13.69 -11.60 4.92
C ARG A 214 -13.26 -12.12 6.29
N SER A 215 -13.61 -11.37 7.35
CA SER A 215 -13.82 -11.98 8.65
C SER A 215 -14.87 -13.08 8.46
N LYS A 216 -14.54 -14.33 8.81
CA LYS A 216 -15.61 -15.23 9.20
C LYS A 216 -16.10 -14.69 10.52
N ASN A 217 -17.24 -14.00 10.54
CA ASN A 217 -18.01 -13.90 11.77
C ASN A 217 -18.16 -15.32 12.29
N GLY A 218 -17.63 -15.55 13.49
CA GLY A 218 -17.86 -16.77 14.24
C GLY A 218 -19.36 -16.91 14.45
N GLY A 219 -20.00 -17.70 13.60
CA GLY A 219 -21.29 -18.28 13.92
C GLY A 219 -21.07 -19.20 15.11
N ILE A 220 -21.53 -18.76 16.27
CA ILE A 220 -21.81 -19.62 17.42
C ILE A 220 -22.88 -20.60 16.93
N GLY A 221 -22.43 -21.78 16.47
CA GLY A 221 -23.25 -22.96 16.32
C GLY A 221 -22.98 -23.85 17.52
N ARG A 222 -24.04 -24.06 18.32
CA ARG A 222 -24.11 -25.15 19.30
C ARG A 222 -23.88 -26.49 18.62
#